data_AF-A0A942LM77-F1
#
_entry.id   AF-A0A942LM77-F1
#
_cell.length_a   1.000
_cell.length_b   1.000
_cell.length_c   1.000
_cell.angle_alpha   90.00
_cell.angle_beta   90.00
_cell.angle_gamma   90.00
#
_symmetry.space_group_name_H-M   'P 1'
#
loop_
_entity.id
_entity.type
_entity.pdbx_description
1 polymer ?
#
loop_
_entity_poly.entity_id
_entity_poly.type
_entity_poly.pdbx_seq_one_letter_code
_entity_poly.pdbx_strand_id
1 'polypeptide(L)'
;MKRAFLLLAVAMLYCSTTLAQEPEPDPLVWKKHIGGEISTVKFSPDGQYIYVLSKGFKPMKLLTENGDILREYEGFKLTFNTYNENMDISNDGSRLFAADTGNTVHVWDTETGELIKTLDAGYKSWNIPDCIALSVSERYIAVYVWYRIYDSPMSESISAIHIWDVNTYEKITTFVPQYPTKLHTIKFSDDGRFLAITYVPFTNDAESETGTILYNSGTWDFYGSFWGHEGYATKYVAFSPDGTKMAT
;
A
#
# COMPACT_ATOMS: atom_id res chain seq x y z
N MET A 1 9.44 11.33 84.84
CA MET A 1 9.46 12.58 84.04
C MET A 1 10.67 12.57 83.12
N LYS A 2 10.46 12.38 81.80
CA LYS A 2 11.36 12.72 80.69
C LYS A 2 10.52 12.76 79.40
N ARG A 3 10.48 13.95 78.77
CA ARG A 3 10.59 14.28 77.31
C ARG A 3 9.59 13.59 76.33
N ALA A 4 9.08 14.19 75.26
CA ALA A 4 9.27 15.48 74.58
C ALA A 4 8.36 15.51 73.32
N PHE A 5 7.84 16.72 72.97
CA PHE A 5 7.60 17.28 71.62
C PHE A 5 6.62 16.55 70.65
N LEU A 6 5.92 17.14 69.69
CA LEU A 6 5.53 18.50 69.23
C LEU A 6 4.76 18.19 67.93
N LEU A 7 3.61 18.79 67.63
CA LEU A 7 3.08 18.77 66.25
C LEU A 7 2.26 20.02 65.95
N LEU A 8 2.76 20.75 64.96
CA LEU A 8 2.19 21.97 64.38
C LEU A 8 0.84 21.71 63.71
N ALA A 9 -0.04 22.69 63.85
CA ALA A 9 -1.35 22.75 63.24
C ALA A 9 -1.29 23.17 61.76
N VAL A 10 -1.91 22.34 60.93
CA VAL A 10 -2.93 22.65 59.90
C VAL A 10 -2.74 23.94 59.10
N ALA A 11 -2.21 23.79 57.89
CA ALA A 11 -2.57 24.65 56.76
C ALA A 11 -3.34 23.79 55.73
N MET A 12 -4.66 23.84 55.81
CA MET A 12 -5.56 23.36 54.75
C MET A 12 -5.55 24.38 53.62
N LEU A 13 -4.92 24.04 52.50
CA LEU A 13 -5.09 24.72 51.22
C LEU A 13 -5.47 23.67 50.19
N TYR A 14 -6.68 23.83 49.65
CA TYR A 14 -7.22 23.29 48.41
C TYR A 14 -6.27 22.40 47.60
N CYS A 15 -6.30 21.09 47.85
CA CYS A 15 -5.87 20.13 46.84
C CYS A 15 -7.11 19.81 45.99
N SER A 16 -7.20 20.43 44.82
CA SER A 16 -8.11 19.99 43.78
C SER A 16 -7.81 18.53 43.49
N THR A 17 -8.79 17.65 43.70
CA THR A 17 -8.77 16.28 43.19
C THR A 17 -8.95 16.31 41.68
N THR A 18 -8.01 16.89 40.94
CA THR A 18 -7.64 16.33 39.65
C THR A 18 -6.97 15.01 39.99
N LEU A 19 -7.77 13.94 40.04
CA LEU A 19 -7.27 12.61 39.77
C LEU A 19 -6.37 12.75 38.55
N ALA A 20 -5.07 12.55 38.73
CA ALA A 20 -4.21 12.24 37.61
C ALA A 20 -4.86 11.00 36.98
N GLN A 21 -5.58 11.21 35.89
CA GLN A 21 -6.02 10.11 35.04
C GLN A 21 -4.73 9.36 34.71
N GLU A 22 -4.63 8.10 35.14
CA GLU A 22 -3.52 7.26 34.74
C GLU A 22 -3.38 7.41 33.21
N PRO A 23 -2.15 7.57 32.66
CA PRO A 23 -2.00 7.57 31.22
C PRO A 23 -2.74 6.34 30.71
N GLU A 24 -3.67 6.53 29.76
CA GLU A 24 -4.41 5.41 29.19
C GLU A 24 -3.40 4.32 28.81
N PRO A 25 -3.67 3.04 29.13
CA PRO A 25 -2.72 1.98 28.89
C PRO A 25 -2.22 2.06 27.45
N ASP A 26 -0.91 1.99 27.29
CA ASP A 26 -0.23 2.13 26.00
C ASP A 26 -0.99 1.30 24.95
N PRO A 27 -1.66 1.91 23.95
CA PRO A 27 -2.61 1.23 23.08
C PRO A 27 -1.94 0.23 22.12
N LEU A 28 -0.62 0.04 22.28
CA LEU A 28 0.19 -0.86 21.49
C LEU A 28 -0.01 -2.31 21.94
N VAL A 29 -0.84 -3.05 21.20
CA VAL A 29 -1.13 -4.48 21.46
C VAL A 29 0.15 -5.33 21.36
N TRP A 30 1.00 -5.07 20.36
CA TRP A 30 2.33 -5.69 20.22
C TRP A 30 3.18 -4.93 19.20
N LYS A 31 4.49 -5.23 19.19
CA LYS A 31 5.45 -4.72 18.21
C LYS A 31 6.31 -5.87 17.70
N LYS A 32 6.47 -5.96 16.37
CA LYS A 32 7.33 -6.96 15.73
C LYS A 32 8.24 -6.34 14.68
N HIS A 33 9.49 -6.76 14.67
CA HIS A 33 10.46 -6.36 13.66
C HIS A 33 10.51 -7.41 12.55
N ILE A 34 10.11 -7.04 11.35
CA ILE A 34 9.95 -7.96 10.20
C ILE A 34 11.20 -8.02 9.32
N GLY A 35 12.21 -7.20 9.60
CA GLY A 35 13.43 -7.10 8.80
C GLY A 35 13.16 -6.38 7.48
N GLY A 36 14.18 -5.70 6.95
CA GLY A 36 14.07 -4.92 5.71
C GLY A 36 13.15 -3.69 5.81
N GLU A 37 13.05 -2.96 4.71
CA GLU A 37 12.13 -1.83 4.58
C GLU A 37 10.74 -2.35 4.18
N ILE A 38 9.73 -2.00 4.97
CA ILE A 38 8.35 -2.41 4.71
C ILE A 38 7.84 -1.62 3.51
N SER A 39 7.45 -2.34 2.47
CA SER A 39 6.83 -1.78 1.26
C SER A 39 5.31 -1.70 1.37
N THR A 40 4.67 -2.68 2.01
CA THR A 40 3.21 -2.73 2.08
C THR A 40 2.75 -3.48 3.33
N VAL A 41 1.68 -2.98 3.95
CA VAL A 41 0.94 -3.64 5.03
C VAL A 41 -0.55 -3.60 4.69
N LYS A 42 -1.25 -4.74 4.80
CA LYS A 42 -2.70 -4.84 4.61
C LYS A 42 -3.32 -5.68 5.72
N PHE A 43 -4.47 -5.27 6.24
CA PHE A 43 -5.31 -6.16 7.04
C PHE A 43 -6.06 -7.12 6.12
N SER A 44 -6.37 -8.33 6.62
CA SER A 44 -7.41 -9.15 6.01
C SER A 44 -8.78 -8.48 6.16
N PRO A 45 -9.75 -8.76 5.25
CA PRO A 45 -11.09 -8.20 5.33
C PRO A 45 -11.82 -8.49 6.65
N ASP A 46 -11.54 -9.62 7.29
CA ASP A 46 -12.06 -10.01 8.61
C ASP A 46 -11.27 -9.43 9.80
N GLY A 47 -10.17 -8.71 9.52
CA GLY A 47 -9.28 -8.09 10.51
C GLY A 47 -8.42 -9.07 11.31
N GLN A 48 -8.52 -10.38 11.09
CA GLN A 48 -7.81 -11.39 11.89
C GLN A 48 -6.32 -11.50 11.56
N TYR A 49 -5.92 -11.07 10.37
CA TYR A 49 -4.57 -11.18 9.87
C TYR A 49 -4.01 -9.87 9.35
N ILE A 50 -2.68 -9.78 9.35
CA ILE A 50 -1.91 -8.71 8.73
C ILE A 50 -0.99 -9.34 7.69
N TYR A 51 -1.05 -8.84 6.46
CA TYR A 51 -0.11 -9.17 5.40
C TYR A 51 0.97 -8.10 5.35
N VAL A 52 2.23 -8.54 5.38
CA VAL A 52 3.40 -7.64 5.32
C VAL A 52 4.31 -8.03 4.17
N LEU A 53 4.73 -7.04 3.39
CA LEU A 53 5.75 -7.18 2.37
C LEU A 53 6.93 -6.27 2.67
N SER A 54 8.12 -6.86 2.73
CA SER A 54 9.37 -6.15 3.01
C SER A 54 10.45 -6.50 2.00
N LYS A 55 11.33 -5.53 1.71
CA LYS A 55 12.48 -5.74 0.82
C LYS A 55 13.40 -6.85 1.34
N GLY A 56 13.70 -7.81 0.49
CA GLY A 56 14.57 -8.95 0.79
C GLY A 56 13.88 -10.09 1.55
N PHE A 57 12.59 -9.94 1.86
CA PHE A 57 11.79 -10.95 2.54
C PHE A 57 10.64 -11.42 1.65
N LYS A 58 10.09 -12.58 1.99
CA LYS A 58 8.87 -13.10 1.38
C LYS A 58 7.66 -12.32 1.91
N PRO A 59 6.53 -12.27 1.18
CA PRO A 59 5.28 -11.83 1.78
C PRO A 59 4.96 -12.72 2.99
N MET A 60 4.43 -12.12 4.05
CA MET A 60 4.13 -12.79 5.31
C MET A 60 2.68 -12.56 5.74
N LYS A 61 2.03 -13.58 6.30
CA LYS A 61 0.74 -13.51 7.00
C LYS A 61 0.99 -13.59 8.49
N LEU A 62 0.54 -12.59 9.23
CA LEU A 62 0.67 -12.48 10.68
C LEU A 62 -0.71 -12.51 11.35
N LEU A 63 -0.77 -12.94 12.60
CA LEU A 63 -1.93 -12.76 13.46
C LEU A 63 -2.05 -11.31 13.93
N THR A 64 -3.24 -10.71 13.80
CA THR A 64 -3.50 -9.37 14.34
C THR A 64 -3.43 -9.34 15.86
N GLU A 65 -3.75 -10.44 16.55
CA GLU A 65 -3.80 -10.48 18.02
C GLU A 65 -2.43 -10.38 18.70
N ASN A 66 -1.38 -10.95 18.12
CA ASN A 66 -0.07 -11.08 18.77
C ASN A 66 1.14 -10.87 17.83
N GLY A 67 0.91 -10.72 16.52
CA GLY A 67 1.94 -10.52 15.51
C GLY A 67 2.70 -11.78 15.12
N ASP A 68 2.28 -12.97 15.56
CA ASP A 68 2.95 -14.22 15.18
C ASP A 68 2.86 -14.44 13.68
N ILE A 69 3.99 -14.85 13.08
CA ILE A 69 4.06 -15.14 11.65
C ILE A 69 3.46 -16.53 11.47
N LEU A 70 2.30 -16.58 10.82
CA LEU A 70 1.64 -17.83 10.49
C LEU A 70 2.19 -18.44 9.22
N ARG A 71 2.59 -17.60 8.26
CA ARG A 71 2.97 -18.05 6.92
C ARG A 71 3.93 -17.09 6.24
N GLU A 72 4.85 -17.67 5.49
CA GLU A 72 5.62 -16.99 4.44
C GLU A 72 5.20 -17.54 3.08
N TYR A 73 5.09 -16.68 2.07
CA TYR A 73 4.69 -17.06 0.71
C TYR A 73 5.91 -17.24 -0.19
N GLU A 74 6.16 -18.47 -0.63
CA GLU A 74 7.33 -18.83 -1.43
C GLU A 74 7.23 -18.38 -2.90
N GLY A 75 8.38 -18.31 -3.58
CA GLY A 75 8.46 -18.01 -5.01
C GLY A 75 8.55 -16.52 -5.37
N PHE A 76 8.52 -15.63 -4.37
CA PHE A 76 8.59 -14.18 -4.55
C PHE A 76 9.90 -13.58 -4.02
N LYS A 77 10.41 -12.56 -4.70
CA LYS A 77 11.55 -11.77 -4.21
C LYS A 77 11.46 -10.29 -4.61
N LEU A 78 11.30 -9.41 -3.63
CA LEU A 78 11.47 -7.97 -3.80
C LEU A 78 12.94 -7.58 -3.56
N THR A 79 13.64 -7.13 -4.59
CA THR A 79 15.10 -6.90 -4.56
C THR A 79 15.53 -5.43 -4.49
N PHE A 80 14.66 -4.48 -4.84
CA PHE A 80 14.94 -3.04 -4.77
C PHE A 80 14.01 -2.32 -3.79
N ASN A 81 14.38 -1.10 -3.40
CA ASN A 81 13.49 -0.23 -2.63
C ASN A 81 12.35 0.20 -3.52
N THR A 82 11.12 -0.12 -3.12
CA THR A 82 9.92 0.41 -3.77
C THR A 82 9.18 1.27 -2.75
N TYR A 83 8.74 2.44 -3.20
CA TYR A 83 7.92 3.35 -2.40
C TYR A 83 6.42 3.13 -2.66
N ASN A 84 6.08 2.03 -3.32
CA ASN A 84 4.77 1.79 -3.90
C ASN A 84 4.07 0.63 -3.21
N GLU A 85 2.75 0.57 -3.36
CA GLU A 85 1.96 -0.57 -2.91
C GLU A 85 2.11 -1.72 -3.91
N ASN A 86 2.82 -2.78 -3.52
CA ASN A 86 3.15 -3.90 -4.40
C ASN A 86 2.42 -5.19 -3.99
N MET A 87 1.57 -5.11 -2.98
CA MET A 87 0.81 -6.24 -2.45
C MET A 87 -0.62 -5.82 -2.16
N ASP A 88 -1.57 -6.66 -2.54
CA ASP A 88 -2.98 -6.47 -2.21
C ASP A 88 -3.64 -7.82 -1.91
N ILE A 89 -4.81 -7.76 -1.30
CA ILE A 89 -5.62 -8.94 -0.94
C ILE A 89 -6.97 -8.86 -1.65
N SER A 90 -7.52 -10.01 -2.07
CA SER A 90 -8.90 -10.03 -2.57
C SER A 90 -9.88 -9.64 -1.46
N ASN A 91 -11.03 -9.09 -1.85
CA ASN A 91 -12.04 -8.62 -0.91
C ASN A 91 -12.66 -9.74 -0.05
N ASP A 92 -12.66 -10.98 -0.56
CA ASP A 92 -13.05 -12.18 0.21
C ASP A 92 -11.93 -12.73 1.11
N GLY A 93 -10.73 -12.14 1.03
CA GLY A 93 -9.56 -12.54 1.79
C GLY A 93 -8.89 -13.83 1.32
N SER A 94 -9.38 -14.47 0.25
CA SER A 94 -8.94 -15.81 -0.18
C SER A 94 -7.66 -15.80 -1.03
N ARG A 95 -7.26 -14.64 -1.56
CA ARG A 95 -6.11 -14.49 -2.47
C ARG A 95 -5.17 -13.38 -2.02
N LEU A 96 -3.88 -13.68 -2.02
CA LEU A 96 -2.82 -12.69 -1.87
C LEU A 96 -2.19 -12.43 -3.23
N PHE A 97 -1.99 -11.17 -3.57
CA PHE A 97 -1.33 -10.75 -4.80
C PHE A 97 -0.09 -9.96 -4.45
N ALA A 98 1.07 -10.29 -5.03
CA ALA A 98 2.27 -9.48 -4.88
C ALA A 98 3.05 -9.36 -6.19
N ALA A 99 3.46 -8.14 -6.50
CA ALA A 99 4.21 -7.78 -7.69
C ALA A 99 5.72 -7.74 -7.40
N ASP A 100 6.49 -8.53 -8.13
CA ASP A 100 7.93 -8.69 -7.93
C ASP A 100 8.77 -7.81 -8.86
N THR A 101 10.09 -7.89 -8.71
CA THR A 101 11.04 -7.09 -9.49
C THR A 101 11.22 -7.56 -10.92
N GLY A 102 10.66 -8.72 -11.27
CA GLY A 102 10.71 -9.31 -12.62
C GLY A 102 9.51 -8.94 -13.48
N ASN A 103 8.71 -7.94 -13.08
CA ASN A 103 7.43 -7.60 -13.69
C ASN A 103 6.45 -8.77 -13.70
N THR A 104 6.45 -9.57 -12.62
CA THR A 104 5.48 -10.65 -12.45
C THR A 104 4.63 -10.40 -11.22
N VAL A 105 3.35 -10.77 -11.30
CA VAL A 105 2.45 -10.80 -10.15
C VAL A 105 2.23 -12.23 -9.75
N HIS A 106 2.56 -12.53 -8.51
CA HIS A 106 2.32 -13.83 -7.90
C HIS A 106 0.97 -13.80 -7.19
N VAL A 107 0.21 -14.87 -7.33
CA VAL A 107 -1.11 -15.06 -6.72
C VAL A 107 -1.08 -16.31 -5.88
N TRP A 108 -1.34 -16.18 -4.58
CA TRP A 108 -1.40 -17.30 -3.66
C TRP A 108 -2.79 -17.48 -3.06
N ASP A 109 -3.11 -18.71 -2.70
CA ASP A 109 -4.19 -19.01 -1.77
C ASP A 109 -3.77 -18.58 -0.35
N THR A 110 -4.57 -17.76 0.31
CA THR A 110 -4.22 -17.21 1.63
C THR A 110 -4.30 -18.23 2.76
N GLU A 111 -5.07 -19.30 2.56
CA GLU A 111 -5.30 -20.36 3.55
C GLU A 111 -4.21 -21.42 3.42
N THR A 112 -4.01 -21.98 2.22
CA THR A 112 -3.05 -23.06 1.99
C THR A 112 -1.62 -22.56 1.81
N GLY A 113 -1.45 -21.31 1.34
CA GLY A 113 -0.16 -20.74 0.95
C GLY A 113 0.33 -21.18 -0.42
N GLU A 114 -0.46 -21.94 -1.16
CA GLU A 114 -0.07 -22.44 -2.48
C GLU A 114 -0.05 -21.32 -3.51
N LEU A 115 0.99 -21.30 -4.34
CA LEU A 115 1.07 -20.42 -5.50
C LEU A 115 0.07 -20.91 -6.56
N ILE A 116 -1.00 -20.14 -6.77
CA ILE A 116 -2.06 -20.45 -7.74
C ILE A 116 -1.62 -20.05 -9.15
N LYS A 117 -1.02 -18.87 -9.29
CA LYS A 117 -0.71 -18.29 -10.60
C LYS A 117 0.45 -17.30 -10.52
N THR A 118 1.17 -17.18 -11.63
CA THR A 118 2.07 -16.06 -11.91
C THR A 118 1.60 -15.36 -13.17
N LEU A 119 1.36 -14.05 -13.09
CA LEU A 119 0.91 -13.19 -14.18
C LEU A 119 2.10 -12.42 -14.73
N ASP A 120 2.29 -12.44 -16.04
CA ASP A 120 3.34 -11.67 -16.71
C ASP A 120 2.82 -10.25 -17.00
N ALA A 121 3.28 -9.28 -16.21
CA ALA A 121 2.98 -7.87 -16.41
C ALA A 121 3.85 -7.25 -17.53
N GLY A 122 4.67 -8.03 -18.22
CA GLY A 122 5.41 -7.60 -19.39
C GLY A 122 6.69 -6.85 -19.06
N TYR A 123 7.57 -6.80 -20.08
CA TYR A 123 8.91 -6.20 -20.09
C TYR A 123 10.00 -6.97 -19.34
N LYS A 124 10.55 -7.96 -20.07
CA LYS A 124 11.80 -8.68 -19.76
C LYS A 124 13.03 -7.94 -20.28
N SER A 125 13.10 -6.63 -20.02
CA SER A 125 14.30 -5.86 -20.36
C SER A 125 15.35 -6.08 -19.26
N TRP A 126 16.63 -6.03 -19.62
CA TRP A 126 17.76 -6.12 -18.68
C TRP A 126 17.81 -4.98 -17.64
N ASN A 127 16.91 -4.00 -17.76
CA ASN A 127 16.76 -2.88 -16.84
C ASN A 127 15.67 -3.16 -15.82
N ILE A 128 16.03 -2.93 -14.55
CA ILE A 128 15.18 -3.08 -13.37
C ILE A 128 13.97 -2.14 -13.54
N PRO A 129 12.71 -2.62 -13.38
CA PRO A 129 11.57 -1.72 -13.30
C PRO A 129 11.79 -0.79 -12.12
N ASP A 130 11.74 0.51 -12.37
CA ASP A 130 11.96 1.49 -11.32
C ASP A 130 10.74 1.54 -10.39
N CYS A 131 9.53 1.24 -10.90
CA CYS A 131 8.29 1.27 -10.15
C CYS A 131 7.29 0.22 -10.65
N ILE A 132 6.73 -0.56 -9.72
CA ILE A 132 5.53 -1.37 -9.94
C ILE A 132 4.55 -1.03 -8.82
N ALA A 133 3.26 -0.92 -9.14
CA ALA A 133 2.21 -0.72 -8.16
C ALA A 133 1.02 -1.62 -8.51
N LEU A 134 0.33 -2.14 -7.51
CA LEU A 134 -0.69 -3.17 -7.63
C LEU A 134 -1.92 -2.78 -6.82
N SER A 135 -3.10 -2.94 -7.43
CA SER A 135 -4.36 -2.94 -6.68
C SER A 135 -5.32 -3.97 -7.25
N VAL A 136 -6.12 -4.54 -6.36
CA VAL A 136 -7.12 -5.56 -6.68
C VAL A 136 -8.51 -5.09 -6.28
N SER A 137 -9.51 -5.49 -7.06
CA SER A 137 -10.94 -5.32 -6.81
C SER A 137 -11.65 -6.66 -6.94
N GLU A 138 -12.96 -6.69 -6.72
CA GLU A 138 -13.82 -7.88 -6.91
C GLU A 138 -13.73 -8.51 -8.31
N ARG A 139 -13.30 -7.73 -9.31
CA ARG A 139 -13.31 -8.17 -10.70
C ARG A 139 -11.96 -8.07 -11.39
N TYR A 140 -11.10 -7.16 -10.94
CA TYR A 140 -9.91 -6.80 -11.68
C TYR A 140 -8.66 -6.78 -10.82
N ILE A 141 -7.56 -7.19 -11.43
CA ILE A 141 -6.20 -6.94 -10.95
C ILE A 141 -5.64 -5.83 -11.83
N ALA A 142 -5.22 -4.72 -11.23
CA ALA A 142 -4.55 -3.63 -11.93
C ALA A 142 -3.09 -3.56 -11.49
N VAL A 143 -2.19 -3.65 -12.48
CA VAL A 143 -0.76 -3.47 -12.27
C VAL A 143 -0.32 -2.30 -13.10
N TYR A 144 0.28 -1.33 -12.45
CA TYR A 144 1.05 -0.33 -13.14
C TYR A 144 2.52 -0.71 -13.18
N VAL A 145 3.14 -0.57 -14.34
CA VAL A 145 4.58 -0.74 -14.54
C VAL A 145 5.17 0.52 -15.14
N TRP A 146 6.29 0.97 -14.58
CA TRP A 146 7.13 2.00 -15.17
C TRP A 146 8.59 1.59 -15.18
N TYR A 147 9.25 1.80 -16.31
CA TYR A 147 10.67 1.57 -16.45
C TYR A 147 11.29 2.52 -17.48
N ARG A 148 12.58 2.75 -17.30
CA ARG A 148 13.40 3.59 -18.18
C ARG A 148 14.16 2.74 -19.19
N ILE A 149 14.16 3.15 -20.45
CA ILE A 149 15.00 2.55 -21.50
C ILE A 149 16.32 3.33 -21.57
N TYR A 150 17.39 2.73 -21.04
CA TYR A 150 18.72 3.36 -21.02
C TYR A 150 19.47 3.33 -22.37
N ASP A 151 19.16 2.37 -23.25
CA ASP A 151 19.81 2.22 -24.57
C ASP A 151 19.15 3.06 -25.68
N SER A 152 18.11 3.83 -25.38
CA SER A 152 17.50 4.75 -26.36
C SER A 152 18.21 6.10 -26.29
N PRO A 153 18.64 6.68 -27.43
CA PRO A 153 19.26 8.01 -27.49
C PRO A 153 18.33 9.13 -26.97
N MET A 154 17.04 8.84 -26.75
CA MET A 154 16.06 9.76 -26.18
C MET A 154 15.66 9.48 -24.72
N SER A 155 16.26 8.50 -24.01
CA SER A 155 15.81 8.09 -22.66
C SER A 155 14.28 7.93 -22.60
N GLU A 156 13.72 7.10 -23.46
CA GLU A 156 12.28 6.85 -23.46
C GLU A 156 11.87 6.11 -22.18
N SER A 157 10.85 6.62 -21.50
CA SER A 157 10.24 5.96 -20.35
C SER A 157 8.93 5.38 -20.79
N ILE A 158 8.66 4.13 -20.40
CA ILE A 158 7.41 3.46 -20.74
C ILE A 158 6.64 3.25 -19.44
N SER A 159 5.40 3.72 -19.46
CA SER A 159 4.39 3.47 -18.43
C SER A 159 3.25 2.67 -19.04
N ALA A 160 2.85 1.59 -18.39
CA ALA A 160 1.71 0.79 -18.81
C ALA A 160 0.87 0.38 -17.60
N ILE A 161 -0.43 0.32 -17.81
CA ILE A 161 -1.40 -0.27 -16.88
C ILE A 161 -1.88 -1.54 -17.53
N HIS A 162 -1.71 -2.64 -16.82
CA HIS A 162 -2.18 -3.94 -17.22
C HIS A 162 -3.35 -4.34 -16.33
N ILE A 163 -4.41 -4.83 -16.97
CA ILE A 163 -5.63 -5.27 -16.31
C ILE A 163 -5.85 -6.75 -16.59
N TRP A 164 -6.10 -7.53 -15.55
CA TRP A 164 -6.55 -8.92 -15.64
C TRP A 164 -7.89 -9.09 -14.95
N ASP A 165 -8.63 -10.12 -15.36
CA ASP A 165 -9.76 -10.63 -14.58
C ASP A 165 -9.21 -11.35 -13.33
N VAL A 166 -9.75 -11.02 -12.16
CA VAL A 166 -9.25 -11.56 -10.89
C VAL A 166 -9.57 -13.04 -10.70
N ASN A 167 -10.61 -13.56 -11.36
CA ASN A 167 -11.08 -14.93 -11.20
C ASN A 167 -10.45 -15.86 -12.22
N THR A 168 -10.31 -15.41 -13.47
CA THR A 168 -9.74 -16.25 -14.55
C THR A 168 -8.24 -16.05 -14.73
N TYR A 169 -7.69 -14.94 -14.20
CA TYR A 169 -6.32 -14.50 -14.43
C TYR A 169 -5.99 -14.20 -15.89
N GLU A 170 -7.01 -14.04 -16.73
CA GLU A 170 -6.84 -13.68 -18.14
C GLU A 170 -6.62 -12.18 -18.28
N LYS A 171 -5.66 -11.80 -19.14
CA LYS A 171 -5.35 -10.39 -19.40
C LYS A 171 -6.47 -9.78 -20.22
N ILE A 172 -7.13 -8.77 -19.68
CA ILE A 172 -8.25 -8.07 -20.33
C ILE A 172 -7.71 -7.00 -21.28
N THR A 173 -6.82 -6.15 -20.78
CA THR A 173 -6.29 -5.03 -21.57
C THR A 173 -4.94 -4.54 -21.06
N THR A 174 -4.31 -3.70 -21.87
CA THR A 174 -3.16 -2.89 -21.51
C THR A 174 -3.30 -1.52 -22.14
N PHE A 175 -3.08 -0.47 -21.35
CA PHE A 175 -3.15 0.90 -21.84
C PHE A 175 -2.09 1.77 -21.18
N VAL A 176 -1.75 2.87 -21.83
CA VAL A 176 -0.86 3.90 -21.29
C VAL A 176 -1.72 4.92 -20.57
N PRO A 177 -1.37 5.33 -19.33
CA PRO A 177 -2.10 6.41 -18.68
C PRO A 177 -2.05 7.69 -19.51
N GLN A 178 -3.15 8.44 -19.51
CA GLN A 178 -3.31 9.75 -20.14
C GLN A 178 -2.15 10.70 -19.88
N TYR A 179 -1.58 10.65 -18.67
CA TYR A 179 -0.38 11.40 -18.30
C TYR A 179 0.69 10.42 -17.80
N PRO A 180 1.77 10.19 -18.58
CA PRO A 180 2.92 9.43 -18.11
C PRO A 180 3.52 10.09 -16.86
N THR A 181 3.84 9.30 -15.85
CA THR A 181 4.24 9.77 -14.51
C THR A 181 5.29 8.85 -13.89
N LYS A 182 6.11 9.38 -12.97
CA LYS A 182 6.78 8.52 -11.97
C LYS A 182 5.70 8.12 -10.98
N LEU A 183 5.39 6.85 -10.86
CA LEU A 183 4.17 6.45 -10.18
C LEU A 183 4.45 6.05 -8.73
N HIS A 184 3.55 6.48 -7.84
CA HIS A 184 3.53 6.12 -6.43
C HIS A 184 2.45 5.08 -6.10
N THR A 185 1.17 5.35 -6.39
CA THR A 185 0.09 4.37 -6.12
C THR A 185 -0.98 4.28 -7.21
N ILE A 186 -1.53 3.08 -7.32
CA ILE A 186 -2.72 2.75 -8.09
C ILE A 186 -3.72 2.12 -7.13
N LYS A 187 -4.98 2.53 -7.15
CA LYS A 187 -5.98 2.00 -6.22
C LYS A 187 -7.36 1.94 -6.85
N PHE A 188 -8.00 0.78 -6.78
CA PHE A 188 -9.43 0.70 -7.05
C PHE A 188 -10.23 1.39 -5.95
N SER A 189 -11.31 2.09 -6.32
CA SER A 189 -12.29 2.54 -5.34
C SER A 189 -13.00 1.35 -4.71
N ASP A 190 -13.38 1.47 -3.44
CA ASP A 190 -13.99 0.38 -2.67
C ASP A 190 -15.32 -0.09 -3.28
N ASP A 191 -16.03 0.81 -3.97
CA ASP A 191 -17.25 0.51 -4.73
C ASP A 191 -17.00 -0.07 -6.13
N GLY A 192 -15.73 -0.22 -6.53
CA GLY A 192 -15.29 -0.77 -7.80
C GLY A 192 -15.54 0.10 -9.03
N ARG A 193 -16.03 1.34 -8.89
CA ARG A 193 -16.36 2.23 -10.02
C ARG A 193 -15.14 2.83 -10.68
N PHE A 194 -14.06 3.07 -9.94
CA PHE A 194 -12.91 3.81 -10.42
C PHE A 194 -11.60 3.09 -10.16
N LEU A 195 -10.63 3.38 -11.02
CA LEU A 195 -9.22 3.13 -10.79
C LEU A 195 -8.51 4.48 -10.67
N ALA A 196 -7.97 4.76 -9.48
CA ALA A 196 -7.20 5.95 -9.19
C ALA A 196 -5.71 5.72 -9.41
N ILE A 197 -5.06 6.77 -9.89
CA ILE A 197 -3.62 6.80 -10.15
C ILE A 197 -3.08 8.13 -9.68
N THR A 198 -2.18 8.12 -8.71
CA THR A 198 -1.46 9.34 -8.31
C THR A 198 -0.48 9.75 -9.41
N TYR A 199 -0.52 11.02 -9.76
CA TYR A 199 0.28 11.64 -10.79
C TYR A 199 1.31 12.58 -10.18
N VAL A 200 2.55 12.41 -10.61
CA VAL A 200 3.66 13.30 -10.35
C VAL A 200 4.50 13.47 -11.63
N PRO A 201 4.66 14.69 -12.14
CA PRO A 201 5.37 14.92 -13.39
C PRO A 201 6.86 14.56 -13.27
N PHE A 202 7.47 14.24 -14.42
CA PHE A 202 8.89 13.87 -14.53
C PHE A 202 9.88 15.04 -14.31
N THR A 203 9.43 16.17 -13.77
CA THR A 203 10.28 17.35 -13.59
C THR A 203 10.70 17.47 -12.13
N ASN A 204 11.95 17.83 -11.86
CA ASN A 204 12.41 18.08 -10.49
C ASN A 204 11.93 19.44 -9.94
N ASP A 205 10.87 19.99 -10.51
CA ASP A 205 10.34 21.28 -10.09
C ASP A 205 9.45 21.09 -8.85
N ALA A 206 9.82 21.76 -7.77
CA ALA A 206 9.07 21.73 -6.52
C ALA A 206 7.69 22.40 -6.65
N GLU A 207 7.48 23.23 -7.69
CA GLU A 207 6.21 23.90 -7.97
C GLU A 207 5.33 23.10 -8.95
N SER A 208 5.79 21.94 -9.41
CA SER A 208 4.98 21.11 -10.30
C SER A 208 3.71 20.63 -9.59
N GLU A 209 2.58 20.90 -10.23
CA GLU A 209 1.29 20.41 -9.78
C GLU A 209 1.21 18.88 -9.88
N THR A 210 0.71 18.27 -8.82
CA THR A 210 0.51 16.84 -8.64
C THR A 210 -0.96 16.60 -8.27
N GLY A 211 -1.40 15.37 -8.45
CA GLY A 211 -2.79 15.04 -8.12
C GLY A 211 -3.14 13.60 -8.45
N THR A 212 -4.42 13.34 -8.65
CA THR A 212 -4.92 11.99 -8.91
C THR A 212 -5.75 11.97 -10.18
N ILE A 213 -5.50 10.95 -11.01
CA ILE A 213 -6.24 10.68 -12.24
C ILE A 213 -7.16 9.49 -11.99
N LEU A 214 -8.40 9.59 -12.46
CA LEU A 214 -9.38 8.50 -12.39
C LEU A 214 -9.70 7.95 -13.78
N TYR A 215 -9.86 6.63 -13.83
CA TYR A 215 -10.43 5.91 -14.96
C TYR A 215 -11.70 5.19 -14.53
N ASN A 216 -12.67 5.10 -15.43
CA ASN A 216 -13.85 4.27 -15.21
C ASN A 216 -13.44 2.79 -15.23
N SER A 217 -13.78 2.05 -14.18
CA SER A 217 -13.47 0.63 -14.07
C SER A 217 -14.27 -0.18 -15.09
N GLY A 218 -13.61 -1.09 -15.79
CA GLY A 218 -14.22 -1.97 -16.80
C GLY A 218 -14.26 -1.40 -18.22
N THR A 219 -14.43 -0.09 -18.39
CA THR A 219 -14.30 0.59 -19.69
C THR A 219 -12.91 1.19 -19.92
N TRP A 220 -12.20 1.52 -18.84
CA TRP A 220 -10.83 2.04 -18.81
C TRP A 220 -10.63 3.36 -19.57
N ASP A 221 -11.72 4.08 -19.83
CA ASP A 221 -11.69 5.44 -20.33
C ASP A 221 -11.37 6.42 -19.20
N PHE A 222 -10.69 7.51 -19.57
CA PHE A 222 -10.35 8.59 -18.66
C PHE A 222 -11.63 9.26 -18.14
N TYR A 223 -11.78 9.29 -16.81
CA TYR A 223 -12.90 9.96 -16.15
C TYR A 223 -12.58 11.43 -15.86
N GLY A 224 -11.41 11.68 -15.28
CA GLY A 224 -11.03 13.03 -14.87
C GLY A 224 -9.70 13.08 -14.13
N SER A 225 -9.21 14.29 -13.93
CA SER A 225 -8.02 14.60 -13.13
C SER A 225 -8.35 15.59 -12.03
N PHE A 226 -7.76 15.36 -10.86
CA PHE A 226 -7.99 16.09 -9.64
C PHE A 226 -6.66 16.62 -9.13
N TRP A 227 -6.44 17.91 -9.37
CA TRP A 227 -5.20 18.62 -9.06
C TRP A 227 -5.34 19.47 -7.79
N GLY A 228 -4.21 19.95 -7.26
CA GLY A 228 -4.19 20.85 -6.11
C GLY A 228 -3.06 20.62 -5.11
N HIS A 229 -2.20 19.63 -5.35
CA HIS A 229 -0.99 19.41 -4.57
C HIS A 229 0.24 19.84 -5.36
N GLU A 230 1.32 20.22 -4.70
CA GLU A 230 2.58 20.64 -5.34
C GLU A 230 3.75 19.79 -4.86
N GLY A 231 4.83 19.72 -5.66
CA GLY A 231 6.13 19.26 -5.17
C GLY A 231 6.18 17.81 -4.70
N TYR A 232 5.77 16.86 -5.54
CA TYR A 232 5.81 15.41 -5.24
C TYR A 232 4.95 14.99 -4.03
N ALA A 233 3.98 15.80 -3.61
CA ALA A 233 3.19 15.53 -2.42
C ALA A 233 2.15 14.42 -2.59
N THR A 234 1.62 14.22 -3.81
CA THR A 234 0.59 13.20 -4.08
C THR A 234 1.20 11.80 -4.16
N LYS A 235 1.24 11.11 -3.01
CA LYS A 235 1.87 9.78 -2.87
C LYS A 235 0.89 8.63 -2.66
N TYR A 236 -0.25 8.92 -2.06
CA TYR A 236 -1.25 7.93 -1.67
C TYR A 236 -2.62 8.42 -2.08
N VAL A 237 -3.53 7.49 -2.31
CA VAL A 237 -4.93 7.77 -2.54
C VAL A 237 -5.75 6.77 -1.74
N ALA A 238 -6.81 7.25 -1.10
CA ALA A 238 -7.75 6.42 -0.37
C ALA A 238 -9.17 6.84 -0.76
N PHE A 239 -10.06 5.85 -0.88
CA PHE A 239 -11.48 6.08 -1.06
C PHE A 239 -12.21 5.88 0.26
N SER A 240 -13.35 6.56 0.43
CA SER A 240 -14.28 6.17 1.48
C SER A 240 -14.93 4.82 1.12
N PRO A 241 -15.38 4.03 2.12
CA PRO A 241 -16.02 2.73 1.86
C PRO A 241 -17.28 2.81 0.99
N ASP A 242 -17.99 3.93 1.01
CA ASP A 242 -19.14 4.20 0.14
C ASP A 242 -18.74 4.69 -1.27
N GLY A 243 -17.44 4.85 -1.51
CA GLY A 243 -16.82 5.34 -2.75
C GLY A 243 -17.21 6.77 -3.15
N THR A 244 -17.85 7.52 -2.26
CA THR A 244 -18.33 8.88 -2.58
C THR A 244 -17.26 9.96 -2.35
N LYS A 245 -16.20 9.64 -1.61
CA LYS A 245 -15.11 10.56 -1.28
C LYS A 245 -13.77 9.92 -1.62
N MET A 246 -12.82 10.78 -1.94
CA MET A 246 -11.44 10.44 -2.19
C MET A 246 -10.55 11.40 -1.40
N ALA A 247 -9.52 10.86 -0.76
CA ALA A 247 -8.43 11.62 -0.16
C ALA A 247 -7.14 11.29 -0.92
N THR A 248 -6.30 12.31 -1.13
CA THR A 248 -5.07 12.23 -1.92
C THR A 248 -3.98 13.10 -1.32
#